data_AF-A0A535WNQ2-F1
#
_entry.id   AF-A0A535WNQ2-F1
#
_cell.length_a   1.000
_cell.length_b   1.000
_cell.length_c   1.000
_cell.angle_alpha   90.00
_cell.angle_beta   90.00
_cell.angle_gamma   90.00
#
_symmetry.space_group_name_H-M   'P 1'
#
loop_
_entity.id
_entity.type
_entity.pdbx_description
1 polymer ?
#
loop_
_entity_poly.entity_id
_entity_poly.type
_entity_poly.pdbx_seq_one_letter_code
_entity_poly.pdbx_strand_id
1 'polypeptide(L)'
;MAQGQSHNSTFGQDNGDPSISQMREINGNSHLDYVAMTPAEARDAFTRLLQTPESELDLAEAALLIAAEEYPALRPSIYLEQIARMGSELRRRIRSQVEPRRVVETTNVYLFEELHFKGNREEYYDPRNSFLNDVLERRVGIPITLAVLYVAVGERAGLPVRGVGMPGHFLVKYAPASSGEIFIDAFNGRTLSRDECAKMLEDMYGGTVKMRPALLEPSTKRQILARILNNLKSLYLSRGDMARALAASDRIMLSDPHLTSEWRDRGLIQFQMRHDTEALKDFSRYLAVRPEPEDSARVKQLRGQLISRLN
;
A
#
# COMPACT_ATOMS: atom_id res chain seq x y z
N MET A 1 24.49 -6.52 -78.22
CA MET A 1 24.61 -5.42 -77.24
C MET A 1 23.22 -5.01 -76.82
N ALA A 2 23.07 -4.56 -75.57
CA ALA A 2 21.84 -4.26 -74.82
C ALA A 2 21.16 -5.49 -74.18
N GLN A 3 21.22 -5.49 -72.85
CA GLN A 3 20.75 -6.51 -71.91
C GLN A 3 19.26 -6.34 -71.60
N GLY A 4 18.57 -7.44 -71.34
CA GLY A 4 17.22 -7.45 -70.78
C GLY A 4 16.97 -8.80 -70.10
N GLN A 5 16.97 -8.78 -68.77
CA GLN A 5 16.77 -9.92 -67.89
C GLN A 5 15.33 -10.46 -67.96
N SER A 6 15.18 -11.79 -67.89
CA SER A 6 14.10 -12.43 -67.15
C SER A 6 14.45 -13.91 -66.99
N HIS A 7 14.68 -14.38 -65.76
CA HIS A 7 14.50 -15.77 -65.39
C HIS A 7 13.96 -15.84 -63.97
N ASN A 8 13.07 -16.80 -63.80
CA ASN A 8 11.97 -16.84 -62.88
C ASN A 8 12.32 -17.74 -61.67
N SER A 9 11.52 -17.55 -60.61
CA SER A 9 11.13 -18.54 -59.60
C SER A 9 12.18 -19.16 -58.66
N THR A 10 12.07 -18.80 -57.37
CA THR A 10 12.07 -19.80 -56.29
C THR A 10 11.12 -19.38 -55.16
N PHE A 11 10.03 -20.16 -55.06
CA PHE A 11 9.27 -20.61 -53.89
C PHE A 11 9.17 -19.76 -52.63
N GLY A 12 7.91 -19.52 -52.23
CA GLY A 12 7.50 -18.77 -51.06
C GLY A 12 7.90 -19.40 -49.73
N GLN A 13 8.18 -18.52 -48.78
CA GLN A 13 7.85 -18.73 -47.38
C GLN A 13 6.91 -17.60 -46.98
N ASP A 14 5.65 -17.98 -46.79
CA ASP A 14 4.58 -17.17 -46.25
C ASP A 14 4.88 -16.93 -44.77
N ASN A 15 5.63 -15.86 -44.47
CA ASN A 15 5.76 -15.35 -43.12
C ASN A 15 4.45 -14.64 -42.77
N GLY A 16 3.46 -15.45 -42.42
CA GLY A 16 2.20 -15.00 -41.86
C GLY A 16 2.47 -14.20 -40.60
N ASP A 17 2.42 -12.88 -40.74
CA ASP A 17 2.36 -11.91 -39.67
C ASP A 17 1.20 -12.30 -38.74
N PRO A 18 1.44 -12.66 -37.46
CA PRO A 18 0.38 -13.14 -36.61
C PRO A 18 -0.65 -12.02 -36.43
N SER A 19 -1.86 -12.30 -36.91
CA SER A 19 -3.03 -11.44 -36.80
C SER A 19 -3.10 -10.74 -35.44
N ILE A 20 -3.53 -9.49 -35.41
CA ILE A 20 -3.72 -8.66 -34.20
C ILE A 20 -4.59 -9.37 -33.12
N SER A 21 -5.34 -10.40 -33.49
CA SER A 21 -6.03 -11.33 -32.60
C SER A 21 -5.12 -12.23 -31.76
N GLN A 22 -3.96 -12.67 -32.26
CA GLN A 22 -3.02 -13.58 -31.59
C GLN A 22 -2.00 -12.84 -30.71
N MET A 23 -1.73 -11.56 -30.95
CA MET A 23 -0.92 -10.73 -30.02
C MET A 23 -1.68 -10.31 -28.75
N ARG A 24 -3.01 -10.50 -28.69
CA ARG A 24 -3.80 -10.19 -27.49
C ARG A 24 -3.73 -11.25 -26.40
N GLU A 25 -3.21 -12.45 -26.70
CA GLU A 25 -3.08 -13.53 -25.71
C GLU A 25 -1.73 -13.54 -24.96
N ILE A 26 -0.79 -12.64 -25.30
CA ILE A 26 0.54 -12.55 -24.66
C ILE A 26 0.62 -11.38 -23.65
N ASN A 27 -0.45 -10.61 -23.48
CA ASN A 27 -0.58 -9.66 -22.37
C ASN A 27 -1.29 -10.35 -21.21
N GLY A 28 -0.50 -11.04 -20.38
CA GLY A 28 -0.95 -11.68 -19.14
C GLY A 28 -1.52 -10.67 -18.14
N ASN A 29 -2.79 -10.33 -18.32
CA ASN A 29 -3.60 -9.61 -17.34
C ASN A 29 -4.49 -10.64 -16.63
N SER A 30 -3.88 -11.55 -15.87
CA SER A 30 -4.57 -12.51 -14.99
C SER A 30 -5.13 -11.85 -13.72
N HIS A 31 -5.58 -10.59 -13.82
CA HIS A 31 -6.19 -9.91 -12.69
C HIS A 31 -7.64 -10.39 -12.62
N LEU A 32 -7.94 -11.32 -11.71
CA LEU A 32 -9.18 -11.40 -10.89
C LEU A 32 -9.50 -12.78 -10.27
N ASP A 33 -8.68 -13.82 -10.40
CA ASP A 33 -9.01 -15.15 -9.83
C ASP A 33 -8.52 -15.34 -8.38
N TYR A 34 -8.61 -14.31 -7.54
CA TYR A 34 -8.38 -14.50 -6.10
C TYR A 34 -9.59 -15.19 -5.46
N VAL A 35 -9.42 -16.47 -5.18
CA VAL A 35 -10.29 -17.30 -4.35
C VAL A 35 -9.91 -17.19 -2.87
N ALA A 36 -10.59 -17.93 -2.00
CA ALA A 36 -10.15 -18.12 -0.61
C ALA A 36 -8.74 -18.73 -0.59
N MET A 37 -7.87 -18.23 0.31
CA MET A 37 -6.45 -18.59 0.35
C MET A 37 -6.06 -18.97 1.77
N THR A 38 -5.13 -19.91 1.91
CA THR A 38 -4.42 -20.08 3.18
C THR A 38 -3.53 -18.86 3.46
N PRO A 39 -3.14 -18.63 4.74
CA PRO A 39 -2.21 -17.55 5.07
C PRO A 39 -0.90 -17.57 4.28
N ALA A 40 -0.36 -18.76 3.98
CA ALA A 40 0.86 -18.92 3.19
C ALA A 40 0.64 -18.50 1.72
N GLU A 41 -0.45 -18.96 1.11
CA GLU A 41 -0.79 -18.59 -0.28
C GLU A 41 -1.05 -17.09 -0.42
N ALA A 42 -1.73 -16.47 0.56
CA ALA A 42 -1.95 -15.02 0.60
C ALA A 42 -0.62 -14.25 0.67
N ARG A 43 0.31 -14.70 1.53
CA ARG A 43 1.65 -14.11 1.65
C ARG A 43 2.48 -14.28 0.37
N ASP A 44 2.40 -15.44 -0.28
CA ASP A 44 3.10 -15.70 -1.53
C ASP A 44 2.55 -14.82 -2.67
N ALA A 45 1.22 -14.67 -2.75
CA ALA A 45 0.58 -13.77 -3.70
C ALA A 45 0.97 -12.31 -3.44
N PHE A 46 0.97 -11.87 -2.18
CA PHE A 46 1.44 -10.55 -1.79
C PHE A 46 2.89 -10.34 -2.23
N THR A 47 3.77 -11.30 -1.96
CA THR A 47 5.19 -11.24 -2.32
C THR A 47 5.39 -11.12 -3.83
N ARG A 48 4.66 -11.91 -4.64
CA ARG A 48 4.71 -11.83 -6.11
C ARG A 48 4.22 -10.48 -6.61
N LEU A 49 3.09 -9.99 -6.10
CA LEU A 49 2.57 -8.68 -6.44
C LEU A 49 3.57 -7.57 -6.07
N LEU A 50 4.31 -7.72 -4.98
CA LEU A 50 5.36 -6.78 -4.63
C LEU A 50 6.57 -6.78 -5.58
N GLN A 51 6.67 -7.68 -6.56
CA GLN A 51 7.71 -7.62 -7.59
C GLN A 51 7.32 -6.75 -8.81
N THR A 52 6.07 -6.31 -8.91
CA THR A 52 5.64 -5.46 -10.02
C THR A 52 6.24 -4.05 -9.92
N PRO A 53 6.46 -3.34 -11.04
CA PRO A 53 6.83 -1.94 -11.00
C PRO A 53 5.83 -1.09 -10.22
N GLU A 54 6.30 -0.04 -9.53
CA GLU A 54 5.48 0.83 -8.68
C GLU A 54 4.25 1.42 -9.40
N SER A 55 4.38 1.72 -10.70
CA SER A 55 3.28 2.22 -11.54
C SER A 55 2.20 1.18 -11.85
N GLU A 56 2.54 -0.10 -11.82
CA GLU A 56 1.66 -1.23 -12.17
C GLU A 56 1.11 -1.95 -10.93
N LEU A 57 1.74 -1.74 -9.76
CA LEU A 57 1.28 -2.28 -8.49
C LEU A 57 -0.14 -1.79 -8.15
N ASP A 58 -1.13 -2.68 -8.08
CA ASP A 58 -2.46 -2.32 -7.57
C ASP A 58 -2.45 -2.28 -6.04
N LEU A 59 -2.63 -1.07 -5.49
CA LEU A 59 -2.61 -0.83 -4.04
C LEU A 59 -3.78 -1.52 -3.32
N ALA A 60 -4.96 -1.59 -3.94
CA ALA A 60 -6.12 -2.23 -3.33
C ALA A 60 -5.95 -3.75 -3.30
N GLU A 61 -5.41 -4.33 -4.37
CA GLU A 61 -5.11 -5.76 -4.44
C GLU A 61 -4.11 -6.16 -3.35
N ALA A 62 -3.01 -5.42 -3.22
CA ALA A 62 -2.03 -5.66 -2.18
C ALA A 62 -2.60 -5.49 -0.76
N ALA A 63 -3.46 -4.49 -0.53
CA ALA A 63 -4.13 -4.30 0.75
C ALA A 63 -5.13 -5.42 1.09
N LEU A 64 -5.81 -5.99 0.09
CA LEU A 64 -6.70 -7.13 0.26
C LEU A 64 -5.92 -8.44 0.49
N LEU A 65 -4.73 -8.58 -0.08
CA LEU A 65 -3.85 -9.73 0.21
C LEU A 65 -3.30 -9.68 1.65
N ILE A 66 -3.06 -8.50 2.21
CA ILE A 66 -2.78 -8.34 3.65
C ILE A 66 -3.95 -8.89 4.49
N ALA A 67 -5.18 -8.57 4.09
CA ALA A 67 -6.39 -9.04 4.76
C ALA A 67 -6.65 -10.54 4.57
N ALA A 68 -6.34 -11.10 3.41
CA ALA A 68 -6.54 -12.52 3.11
C ALA A 68 -5.71 -13.44 4.03
N GLU A 69 -4.57 -12.96 4.54
CA GLU A 69 -3.78 -13.70 5.53
C GLU A 69 -4.45 -13.74 6.92
N GLU A 70 -5.23 -12.72 7.29
CA GLU A 70 -6.04 -12.71 8.53
C GLU A 70 -7.37 -13.46 8.34
N TYR A 71 -7.93 -13.41 7.13
CA TYR A 71 -9.24 -13.97 6.78
C TYR A 71 -9.11 -15.02 5.66
N PRO A 72 -8.84 -16.31 5.97
CA PRO A 72 -8.62 -17.33 4.94
C PRO A 72 -9.82 -17.55 4.00
N ALA A 73 -11.04 -17.25 4.47
CA ALA A 73 -12.26 -17.33 3.65
C ALA A 73 -12.48 -16.11 2.74
N LEU A 74 -11.68 -15.05 2.88
CA LEU A 74 -11.79 -13.83 2.08
C LEU A 74 -11.54 -14.13 0.62
N ARG A 75 -12.36 -13.55 -0.25
CA ARG A 75 -12.17 -13.57 -1.70
C ARG A 75 -11.84 -12.16 -2.19
N PRO A 76 -10.55 -11.79 -2.32
CA PRO A 76 -10.14 -10.44 -2.74
C PRO A 76 -10.83 -9.95 -4.02
N SER A 77 -11.09 -10.85 -4.98
CA SER A 77 -11.79 -10.56 -6.24
C SER A 77 -13.12 -9.82 -6.06
N ILE A 78 -13.93 -10.21 -5.07
CA ILE A 78 -15.25 -9.59 -4.79
C ILE A 78 -15.09 -8.10 -4.45
N TYR A 79 -14.09 -7.76 -3.63
CA TYR A 79 -13.84 -6.39 -3.19
C TYR A 79 -13.16 -5.56 -4.29
N LEU A 80 -12.28 -6.18 -5.08
CA LEU A 80 -11.69 -5.51 -6.25
C LEU A 80 -12.77 -5.11 -7.27
N GLU A 81 -13.73 -5.98 -7.54
CA GLU A 81 -14.88 -5.65 -8.38
C GLU A 81 -15.76 -4.55 -7.77
N GLN A 82 -15.95 -4.56 -6.44
CA GLN A 82 -16.68 -3.51 -5.74
C GLN A 82 -16.00 -2.14 -5.93
N ILE A 83 -14.68 -2.07 -5.77
CA ILE A 83 -13.89 -0.85 -6.00
C ILE A 83 -13.93 -0.45 -7.49
N ALA A 84 -13.88 -1.41 -8.42
CA ALA A 84 -14.01 -1.17 -9.85
C ALA A 84 -15.36 -0.54 -10.24
N ARG A 85 -16.46 -1.01 -9.64
CA ARG A 85 -17.79 -0.41 -9.79
C ARG A 85 -17.81 1.02 -9.24
N MET A 86 -17.24 1.25 -8.05
CA MET A 86 -17.14 2.59 -7.48
C MET A 86 -16.35 3.54 -8.37
N GLY A 87 -15.20 3.11 -8.91
CA GLY A 87 -14.37 3.91 -9.82
C GLY A 87 -15.07 4.22 -11.14
N SER A 88 -15.82 3.26 -11.70
CA SER A 88 -16.60 3.47 -12.93
C SER A 88 -17.74 4.47 -12.74
N GLU A 89 -18.43 4.41 -11.59
CA GLU A 89 -19.45 5.38 -11.20
C GLU A 89 -18.86 6.78 -11.00
N LEU A 90 -17.75 6.88 -10.25
CA LEU A 90 -17.06 8.15 -10.03
C LEU A 90 -16.64 8.78 -11.37
N ARG A 91 -16.01 8.00 -12.26
CA ARG A 91 -15.60 8.44 -13.61
C ARG A 91 -16.77 9.04 -14.40
N ARG A 92 -17.96 8.44 -14.30
CA ARG A 92 -19.17 8.96 -14.97
C ARG A 92 -19.60 10.31 -14.39
N ARG A 93 -19.54 10.48 -13.07
CA ARG A 93 -19.93 11.70 -12.36
C ARG A 93 -19.01 12.89 -12.64
N ILE A 94 -17.71 12.64 -12.75
CA ILE A 94 -16.70 13.69 -12.98
C ILE A 94 -16.42 13.96 -14.47
N ARG A 95 -17.03 13.22 -15.39
CA ARG A 95 -16.68 13.25 -16.83
C ARG A 95 -16.72 14.66 -17.45
N SER A 96 -17.66 15.50 -17.01
CA SER A 96 -17.83 16.87 -17.49
C SER A 96 -17.17 17.92 -16.60
N GLN A 97 -16.47 17.52 -15.54
CA GLN A 97 -15.83 18.42 -14.60
C GLN A 97 -14.38 18.69 -15.05
N VAL A 98 -14.08 19.96 -15.32
CA VAL A 98 -12.72 20.41 -15.67
C VAL A 98 -12.02 21.10 -14.50
N GLU A 99 -12.78 21.57 -13.52
CA GLU A 99 -12.25 22.33 -12.39
C GLU A 99 -11.79 21.37 -11.26
N PRO A 100 -10.51 21.41 -10.85
CA PRO A 100 -9.94 20.53 -9.83
C PRO A 100 -10.74 20.42 -8.53
N ARG A 101 -11.22 21.55 -7.98
CA ARG A 101 -11.96 21.54 -6.71
C ARG A 101 -13.32 20.86 -6.86
N ARG A 102 -14.05 21.07 -7.96
CA ARG A 102 -15.31 20.37 -8.26
C ARG A 102 -15.12 18.87 -8.41
N VAL A 103 -14.00 18.43 -9.01
CA VAL A 103 -13.66 17.00 -9.09
C VAL A 103 -13.50 16.41 -7.69
N VAL A 104 -12.73 17.07 -6.81
CA VAL A 104 -12.51 16.63 -5.43
C VAL A 104 -13.81 16.68 -4.62
N GLU A 105 -14.58 17.77 -4.72
CA GLU A 105 -15.89 17.92 -4.05
C GLU A 105 -16.85 16.80 -4.45
N THR A 106 -17.00 16.54 -5.75
CA THR A 106 -17.83 15.44 -6.27
C THR A 106 -17.36 14.08 -5.74
N THR A 107 -16.04 13.89 -5.66
CA THR A 107 -15.46 12.65 -5.11
C THR A 107 -15.75 12.51 -3.62
N ASN A 108 -15.60 13.58 -2.85
CA ASN A 108 -15.88 13.60 -1.41
C ASN A 108 -17.37 13.35 -1.11
N VAL A 109 -18.28 14.03 -1.81
CA VAL A 109 -19.72 13.81 -1.68
C VAL A 109 -20.05 12.34 -1.97
N TYR A 110 -19.54 11.79 -3.07
CA TYR A 110 -19.79 10.40 -3.43
C TYR A 110 -19.28 9.42 -2.38
N LEU A 111 -18.03 9.55 -1.92
CA LEU A 111 -17.44 8.58 -0.99
C LEU A 111 -17.96 8.76 0.45
N PHE A 112 -18.06 10.00 0.94
CA PHE A 112 -18.28 10.27 2.36
C PHE A 112 -19.73 10.58 2.69
N GLU A 113 -20.47 11.24 1.79
CA GLU A 113 -21.87 11.59 2.03
C GLU A 113 -22.82 10.52 1.49
N GLU A 114 -22.61 10.01 0.27
CA GLU A 114 -23.51 9.02 -0.34
C GLU A 114 -23.18 7.57 0.04
N LEU A 115 -21.89 7.20 0.02
CA LEU A 115 -21.44 5.86 0.42
C LEU A 115 -21.14 5.74 1.92
N HIS A 116 -21.24 6.85 2.66
CA HIS A 116 -21.11 6.92 4.11
C HIS A 116 -19.79 6.40 4.70
N PHE A 117 -18.70 6.44 3.93
CA PHE A 117 -17.38 6.12 4.48
C PHE A 117 -16.95 7.19 5.48
N LYS A 118 -16.50 6.78 6.67
CA LYS A 118 -16.06 7.72 7.71
C LYS A 118 -14.99 7.15 8.63
N GLY A 119 -14.27 8.03 9.31
CA GLY A 119 -13.34 7.66 10.37
C GLY A 119 -14.02 6.95 11.55
N ASN A 120 -13.47 5.82 11.99
CA ASN A 120 -13.93 5.15 13.21
C ASN A 120 -13.32 5.81 14.45
N ARG A 121 -14.05 6.75 15.06
CA ARG A 121 -13.61 7.48 16.25
C ARG A 121 -13.91 6.73 17.55
N GLU A 122 -14.98 5.95 17.54
CA GLU A 122 -15.47 5.21 18.72
C GLU A 122 -14.58 4.00 19.01
N GLU A 123 -14.21 3.25 17.98
CA GLU A 123 -13.35 2.06 18.09
C GLU A 123 -12.07 2.23 17.26
N TYR A 124 -11.35 3.34 17.45
CA TYR A 124 -10.17 3.68 16.61
C TYR A 124 -9.13 2.56 16.55
N TYR A 125 -8.89 1.87 17.66
CA TYR A 125 -7.90 0.79 17.79
C TYR A 125 -8.45 -0.62 17.49
N ASP A 126 -9.60 -0.72 16.82
CA ASP A 126 -10.08 -1.99 16.25
C ASP A 126 -9.23 -2.38 15.01
N PRO A 127 -8.55 -3.55 15.00
CA PRO A 127 -7.73 -4.01 13.88
C PRO A 127 -8.50 -4.07 12.56
N ARG A 128 -9.80 -4.34 12.61
CA ARG A 128 -10.68 -4.33 11.42
C ARG A 128 -10.65 -3.00 10.67
N ASN A 129 -10.35 -1.89 11.34
CA ASN A 129 -10.18 -0.60 10.66
C ASN A 129 -8.97 -0.58 9.71
N SER A 130 -8.00 -1.49 9.88
CA SER A 130 -6.78 -1.59 9.08
C SER A 130 -6.89 -2.58 7.91
N PHE A 131 -8.00 -3.31 7.78
CA PHE A 131 -8.23 -4.27 6.70
C PHE A 131 -9.22 -3.71 5.66
N LEU A 132 -8.83 -3.70 4.38
CA LEU A 132 -9.63 -3.04 3.34
C LEU A 132 -11.00 -3.70 3.11
N ASN A 133 -11.11 -5.02 3.29
CA ASN A 133 -12.40 -5.72 3.21
C ASN A 133 -13.38 -5.25 4.29
N ASP A 134 -12.93 -5.17 5.55
CA ASP A 134 -13.73 -4.69 6.67
C ASP A 134 -14.14 -3.22 6.48
N VAL A 135 -13.23 -2.40 5.97
CA VAL A 135 -13.53 -0.98 5.67
C VAL A 135 -14.62 -0.87 4.61
N LEU A 136 -14.56 -1.68 3.55
CA LEU A 136 -15.57 -1.71 2.48
C LEU A 136 -16.94 -2.18 2.97
N GLU A 137 -16.98 -3.14 3.89
CA GLU A 137 -18.22 -3.69 4.46
C GLU A 137 -18.84 -2.76 5.50
N ARG A 138 -18.03 -2.33 6.48
CA ARG A 138 -18.49 -1.56 7.64
C ARG A 138 -18.58 -0.07 7.36
N ARG A 139 -18.01 0.40 6.25
CA ARG A 139 -17.91 1.83 5.88
C ARG A 139 -17.17 2.68 6.92
N VAL A 140 -16.34 2.06 7.74
CA VAL A 140 -15.52 2.76 8.74
C VAL A 140 -14.08 2.31 8.70
N GLY A 141 -13.15 3.22 8.93
CA GLY A 141 -11.72 2.93 8.89
C GLY A 141 -10.86 3.93 9.65
N ILE A 142 -9.54 3.78 9.52
CA ILE A 142 -8.53 4.73 10.01
C ILE A 142 -8.01 5.59 8.85
N PRO A 143 -7.26 6.69 9.12
CA PRO A 143 -6.85 7.63 8.07
C PRO A 143 -6.20 6.96 6.85
N ILE A 144 -5.31 5.99 7.07
CA ILE A 144 -4.59 5.33 5.98
C ILE A 144 -5.49 4.42 5.12
N THR A 145 -6.43 3.68 5.71
CA THR A 145 -7.27 2.75 4.94
C THR A 145 -8.37 3.46 4.18
N LEU A 146 -8.91 4.56 4.72
CA LEU A 146 -9.83 5.43 3.98
C LEU A 146 -9.12 6.15 2.84
N ALA A 147 -7.86 6.55 3.03
CA ALA A 147 -7.04 7.10 1.94
C ALA A 147 -6.72 6.06 0.87
N VAL A 148 -6.42 4.80 1.24
CA VAL A 148 -6.23 3.69 0.29
C VAL A 148 -7.48 3.49 -0.56
N LEU A 149 -8.66 3.47 0.06
CA LEU A 149 -9.93 3.39 -0.68
C LEU A 149 -10.08 4.55 -1.66
N TYR A 150 -9.86 5.78 -1.20
CA TYR A 150 -9.95 6.98 -2.05
C TYR A 150 -9.00 6.89 -3.24
N VAL A 151 -7.73 6.52 -3.00
CA VAL A 151 -6.72 6.36 -4.06
C VAL A 151 -7.15 5.26 -5.03
N ALA A 152 -7.58 4.10 -4.54
CA ALA A 152 -7.99 2.97 -5.37
C ALA A 152 -9.18 3.29 -6.28
N VAL A 153 -10.20 3.97 -5.74
CA VAL A 153 -11.38 4.42 -6.50
C VAL A 153 -10.98 5.54 -7.48
N GLY A 154 -10.17 6.51 -7.03
CA GLY A 154 -9.72 7.63 -7.84
C GLY A 154 -8.85 7.20 -9.02
N GLU A 155 -7.89 6.30 -8.83
CA GLU A 155 -7.05 5.75 -9.91
C GLU A 155 -7.91 5.05 -10.97
N ARG A 156 -8.89 4.24 -10.56
CA ARG A 156 -9.86 3.59 -11.47
C ARG A 156 -10.78 4.58 -12.18
N ALA A 157 -10.99 5.75 -11.60
CA ALA A 157 -11.71 6.85 -12.23
C ALA A 157 -10.82 7.71 -13.15
N GLY A 158 -9.51 7.43 -13.23
CA GLY A 158 -8.55 8.19 -14.02
C GLY A 158 -8.02 9.45 -13.34
N LEU A 159 -8.15 9.56 -12.01
CA LEU A 159 -7.72 10.73 -11.26
C LEU A 159 -6.23 10.67 -10.87
N PRO A 160 -5.49 11.79 -10.92
CA PRO A 160 -4.12 11.89 -10.44
C PRO A 160 -4.09 12.03 -8.90
N VAL A 161 -4.50 10.99 -8.20
CA VAL A 161 -4.52 10.90 -6.73
C VAL A 161 -3.34 10.08 -6.21
N ARG A 162 -2.77 10.50 -5.09
CA ARG A 162 -1.66 9.79 -4.41
C ARG A 162 -1.84 9.84 -2.90
N GLY A 163 -1.43 8.80 -2.19
CA GLY A 163 -1.39 8.80 -0.73
C GLY A 163 -0.22 9.64 -0.21
N VAL A 164 -0.40 10.31 0.94
CA VAL A 164 0.61 11.15 1.59
C VAL A 164 0.74 10.76 3.05
N GLY A 165 1.91 10.23 3.40
CA GLY A 165 2.26 9.77 4.73
C GLY A 165 2.72 10.87 5.67
N MET A 166 1.85 11.84 5.98
CA MET A 166 2.16 12.86 7.00
C MET A 166 2.44 12.18 8.37
N PRO A 167 3.32 12.73 9.23
CA PRO A 167 3.46 12.22 10.59
C PRO A 167 2.14 12.38 11.37
N GLY A 168 1.75 11.34 12.10
CA GLY A 168 0.54 11.32 12.93
C GLY A 168 -0.79 11.17 12.19
N HIS A 169 -0.85 11.47 10.89
CA HIS A 169 -2.09 11.38 10.09
C HIS A 169 -1.81 10.97 8.63
N PHE A 170 -2.77 10.41 7.91
CA PHE A 170 -2.57 10.02 6.51
C PHE A 170 -3.55 10.76 5.61
N LEU A 171 -3.04 11.32 4.51
CA LEU A 171 -3.78 12.18 3.60
C LEU A 171 -3.82 11.58 2.18
N VAL A 172 -4.69 12.13 1.36
CA VAL A 172 -4.63 11.98 -0.10
C VAL A 172 -4.25 13.32 -0.70
N LYS A 173 -3.47 13.30 -1.77
CA LYS A 173 -3.12 14.45 -2.59
C LYS A 173 -3.71 14.25 -3.98
N TYR A 174 -4.52 15.21 -4.42
CA TYR A 174 -4.95 15.36 -5.80
C TYR A 174 -4.04 16.37 -6.51
N ALA A 175 -3.33 15.94 -7.55
CA ALA A 175 -2.30 16.75 -8.20
C ALA A 175 -2.32 16.56 -9.73
N PRO A 176 -3.24 17.21 -10.45
CA PRO A 176 -3.23 17.20 -11.92
C PRO A 176 -2.09 18.08 -12.44
N ALA A 177 -1.59 17.77 -13.65
CA ALA A 177 -0.43 18.43 -14.22
C ALA A 177 -0.60 19.95 -14.45
N SER A 178 -1.84 20.44 -14.53
CA SER A 178 -2.18 21.81 -14.93
C SER A 178 -2.64 22.73 -13.78
N SER A 179 -2.66 22.26 -12.52
CA SER A 179 -3.13 23.08 -11.40
C SER A 179 -2.35 22.88 -10.11
N GLY A 180 -2.68 23.69 -9.09
CA GLY A 180 -2.23 23.46 -7.72
C GLY A 180 -2.74 22.13 -7.15
N GLU A 181 -2.08 21.67 -6.10
CA GLU A 181 -2.42 20.45 -5.37
C GLU A 181 -3.50 20.69 -4.31
N ILE A 182 -4.36 19.70 -4.12
CA ILE A 182 -5.41 19.69 -3.10
C ILE A 182 -5.14 18.51 -2.17
N PHE A 183 -5.09 18.76 -0.86
CA PHE A 183 -5.00 17.70 0.14
C PHE A 183 -6.41 17.31 0.60
N ILE A 184 -6.62 16.02 0.83
CA ILE A 184 -7.87 15.45 1.29
C ILE A 184 -7.60 14.64 2.54
N ASP A 185 -8.36 14.94 3.59
CA ASP A 185 -8.42 14.18 4.82
C ASP A 185 -9.60 13.22 4.74
N ALA A 186 -9.32 12.00 4.25
CA ALA A 186 -10.34 10.98 4.04
C ALA A 186 -10.97 10.48 5.35
N PHE A 187 -10.30 10.67 6.49
CA PHE A 187 -10.87 10.32 7.80
C PHE A 187 -12.02 11.26 8.19
N ASN A 188 -11.91 12.54 7.80
CA ASN A 188 -12.88 13.60 8.11
C ASN A 188 -13.74 14.02 6.92
N GLY A 189 -13.53 13.42 5.75
CA GLY A 189 -14.28 13.72 4.54
C GLY A 189 -14.13 15.14 4.00
N ARG A 190 -13.01 15.82 4.30
CA ARG A 190 -12.79 17.24 3.99
C ARG A 190 -11.50 17.48 3.21
N THR A 191 -11.43 18.60 2.51
CA THR A 191 -10.18 19.10 1.93
C THR A 191 -9.36 19.86 2.97
N LEU A 192 -8.05 19.91 2.78
CA LEU A 192 -7.11 20.67 3.60
C LEU A 192 -6.20 21.55 2.72
N SER A 193 -5.91 22.73 3.23
CA SER A 193 -4.80 23.57 2.78
C SER A 193 -3.47 23.12 3.39
N ARG A 194 -2.36 23.63 2.85
CA ARG A 194 -1.01 23.40 3.42
C ARG A 194 -0.90 23.94 4.85
N ASP A 195 -1.52 25.08 5.14
CA ASP A 195 -1.52 25.69 6.48
C ASP A 195 -2.31 24.86 7.48
N GLU A 196 -3.45 24.29 7.08
CA GLU A 196 -4.19 23.35 7.93
C GLU A 196 -3.40 22.07 8.18
N CYS A 197 -2.67 21.55 7.18
CA CYS A 197 -1.76 20.43 7.40
C CYS A 197 -0.65 20.78 8.40
N ALA A 198 -0.07 21.98 8.29
CA ALA A 198 0.96 22.47 9.21
C ALA A 198 0.43 22.58 10.64
N LYS A 199 -0.77 23.13 10.80
CA LYS A 199 -1.45 23.25 12.08
C LYS A 199 -1.73 21.88 12.71
N MET A 200 -2.25 20.92 11.95
CA MET A 200 -2.48 19.56 12.46
C MET A 200 -1.18 18.91 12.95
N LEU A 201 -0.07 19.12 12.23
CA LEU A 201 1.24 18.60 12.65
C LEU A 201 1.73 19.27 13.94
N GLU A 202 1.55 20.59 14.06
CA GLU A 202 1.88 21.34 15.28
C GLU A 202 1.06 20.86 16.48
N ASP A 203 -0.26 20.70 16.31
CA ASP A 203 -1.18 20.24 17.35
C ASP A 203 -0.82 18.82 17.86
N MET A 204 -0.37 17.93 16.96
CA MET A 204 0.00 16.56 17.32
C MET A 204 1.36 16.43 18.03
N TYR A 205 2.33 17.29 17.69
CA TYR A 205 3.72 17.14 18.13
C TYR A 205 4.23 18.30 18.98
N GLY A 206 3.38 19.27 19.34
CA GLY A 206 3.75 20.42 20.17
C GLY A 206 4.91 21.24 19.58
N GLY A 207 4.99 21.34 18.26
CA GLY A 207 6.06 22.07 17.56
C GLY A 207 7.42 21.35 17.47
N THR A 208 7.58 20.15 18.04
CA THR A 208 8.82 19.37 17.93
C THR A 208 9.10 18.89 16.50
N VAL A 209 8.04 18.64 15.73
CA VAL A 209 8.11 18.31 14.31
C VAL A 209 7.62 19.52 13.50
N LYS A 210 8.54 20.19 12.80
CA LYS A 210 8.20 21.32 11.92
C LYS A 210 7.73 20.85 10.55
N MET A 211 6.70 21.52 10.01
CA MET A 211 6.21 21.27 8.66
C MET A 211 7.32 21.55 7.63
N ARG A 212 7.50 20.62 6.69
CA ARG A 212 8.46 20.72 5.57
C ARG A 212 7.79 20.14 4.32
N PRO A 213 8.12 20.64 3.11
CA PRO A 213 7.53 20.13 1.87
C PRO A 213 7.60 18.59 1.74
N ALA A 214 8.73 18.00 2.14
CA ALA A 214 8.96 16.55 2.14
C ALA A 214 7.93 15.73 2.94
N LEU A 215 7.25 16.33 3.94
CA LEU A 215 6.22 15.64 4.73
C LEU A 215 4.87 15.54 3.99
N LEU A 216 4.72 16.27 2.88
CA LEU A 216 3.54 16.29 2.03
C LEU A 216 3.80 15.67 0.64
N GLU A 217 4.97 15.07 0.45
CA GLU A 217 5.28 14.34 -0.77
C GLU A 217 4.51 13.01 -0.84
N PRO A 218 4.13 12.57 -2.05
CA PRO A 218 3.51 11.27 -2.26
C PRO A 218 4.33 10.13 -1.64
N SER A 219 3.65 9.24 -0.93
CA SER A 219 4.21 7.95 -0.51
C SER A 219 4.08 6.94 -1.64
N THR A 220 5.08 6.06 -1.78
CA THR A 220 4.96 4.90 -2.67
C THR A 220 3.90 3.94 -2.12
N LYS A 221 3.23 3.19 -2.98
CA LYS A 221 2.29 2.12 -2.64
C LYS A 221 2.92 1.13 -1.66
N ARG A 222 4.21 0.81 -1.84
CA ARG A 222 5.01 0.01 -0.89
C ARG A 222 5.10 0.63 0.51
N GLN A 223 5.40 1.92 0.60
CA GLN A 223 5.41 2.63 1.88
C GLN A 223 4.01 2.68 2.52
N ILE A 224 2.95 2.81 1.72
CA ILE A 224 1.57 2.76 2.21
C ILE A 224 1.26 1.39 2.82
N LEU A 225 1.59 0.30 2.13
CA LEU A 225 1.40 -1.07 2.62
C LEU A 225 2.19 -1.32 3.92
N ALA A 226 3.46 -0.88 3.96
CA ALA A 226 4.29 -0.96 5.18
C ALA A 226 3.67 -0.18 6.35
N ARG A 227 3.01 0.96 6.11
CA ARG A 227 2.31 1.72 7.16
C ARG A 227 1.03 1.03 7.64
N ILE A 228 0.25 0.41 6.75
CA ILE A 228 -0.91 -0.42 7.14
C ILE A 228 -0.45 -1.55 8.07
N LEU A 229 0.61 -2.26 7.67
CA LEU A 229 1.17 -3.36 8.45
C LEU A 229 1.77 -2.89 9.77
N ASN A 230 2.38 -1.70 9.84
CA ASN A 230 2.88 -1.12 11.09
C ASN A 230 1.74 -0.80 12.08
N ASN A 231 0.57 -0.36 11.60
CA ASN A 231 -0.60 -0.19 12.46
C ASN A 231 -1.06 -1.54 13.04
N LEU A 232 -1.17 -2.56 12.19
CA LEU A 232 -1.51 -3.92 12.62
C LEU A 232 -0.49 -4.48 13.63
N LYS A 233 0.81 -4.40 13.32
CA LYS A 233 1.92 -4.80 14.21
C LYS A 233 1.77 -4.13 15.58
N SER A 234 1.55 -2.82 15.62
CA SER A 234 1.41 -2.07 16.87
C SER A 234 0.19 -2.51 17.69
N LEU A 235 -0.94 -2.81 17.03
CA LEU A 235 -2.15 -3.31 17.67
C LEU A 235 -1.97 -4.73 18.22
N TYR A 236 -1.28 -5.61 17.49
CA TYR A 236 -1.00 -6.96 17.97
C TYR A 236 -0.03 -6.96 19.14
N LEU A 237 1.02 -6.13 19.09
CA LEU A 237 1.96 -5.95 20.20
C LEU A 237 1.26 -5.45 21.46
N SER A 238 0.38 -4.46 21.36
CA SER A 238 -0.36 -3.93 22.52
C SER A 238 -1.31 -4.95 23.15
N ARG A 239 -1.72 -5.97 22.38
CA ARG A 239 -2.55 -7.10 22.84
C ARG A 239 -1.74 -8.33 23.24
N GLY A 240 -0.41 -8.29 23.12
CA GLY A 240 0.47 -9.43 23.39
C GLY A 240 0.43 -10.55 22.35
N ASP A 241 -0.19 -10.33 21.19
CA ASP A 241 -0.24 -11.31 20.10
C ASP A 241 1.04 -11.25 19.27
N MET A 242 2.09 -11.89 19.81
CA MET A 242 3.42 -11.86 19.20
C MET A 242 3.48 -12.57 17.85
N ALA A 243 2.67 -13.62 17.65
CA ALA A 243 2.64 -14.36 16.40
C ALA A 243 2.10 -13.50 15.24
N ARG A 244 0.98 -12.80 15.45
CA ARG A 244 0.46 -11.87 14.45
C ARG A 244 1.35 -10.64 14.27
N ALA A 245 1.95 -10.13 15.35
CA ALA A 245 2.92 -9.04 15.26
C ALA A 245 4.14 -9.41 14.40
N LEU A 246 4.68 -10.62 14.58
CA LEU A 246 5.78 -11.15 13.77
C LEU A 246 5.36 -11.29 12.30
N ALA A 247 4.17 -11.85 12.03
CA ALA A 247 3.64 -11.98 10.67
C ALA A 247 3.46 -10.62 9.97
N ALA A 248 3.03 -9.58 10.70
CA ALA A 248 2.97 -8.22 10.18
C ALA A 248 4.38 -7.66 9.90
N SER A 249 5.33 -7.87 10.82
CA SER A 249 6.74 -7.47 10.67
C SER A 249 7.42 -8.10 9.45
N ASP A 250 7.20 -9.39 9.20
CA ASP A 250 7.70 -10.07 7.99
C ASP A 250 7.19 -9.41 6.71
N ARG A 251 5.91 -9.03 6.67
CA ARG A 251 5.32 -8.36 5.50
C ARG A 251 5.78 -6.92 5.35
N ILE A 252 6.11 -6.22 6.45
CA ILE A 252 6.75 -4.90 6.38
C ILE A 252 8.09 -5.04 5.68
N MET A 253 8.89 -6.04 6.06
CA MET A 253 10.18 -6.34 5.43
C MET A 253 10.06 -6.69 3.95
N LEU A 254 8.97 -7.34 3.53
CA LEU A 254 8.68 -7.57 2.11
C LEU A 254 8.32 -6.27 1.37
N SER A 255 7.53 -5.42 2.01
CA SER A 255 7.02 -4.18 1.41
C SER A 255 8.10 -3.10 1.27
N ASP A 256 8.92 -2.92 2.30
CA ASP A 256 10.03 -1.97 2.34
C ASP A 256 11.30 -2.65 2.87
N PRO A 257 12.06 -3.32 1.98
CA PRO A 257 13.31 -4.00 2.36
C PRO A 257 14.40 -3.04 2.87
N HIS A 258 14.25 -1.74 2.66
CA HIS A 258 15.20 -0.70 3.07
C HIS A 258 14.86 -0.09 4.43
N LEU A 259 13.71 -0.46 5.03
CA LEU A 259 13.31 -0.05 6.37
C LEU A 259 14.16 -0.76 7.45
N THR A 260 15.40 -0.32 7.60
CA THR A 260 16.40 -0.90 8.52
C THR A 260 15.92 -1.00 9.97
N SER A 261 15.06 -0.09 10.44
CA SER A 261 14.48 -0.17 11.79
C SER A 261 13.61 -1.41 12.00
N GLU A 262 13.04 -1.97 10.93
CA GLU A 262 12.22 -3.17 11.03
C GLU A 262 13.04 -4.42 11.40
N TRP A 263 14.33 -4.48 11.04
CA TRP A 263 15.21 -5.56 11.53
C TRP A 263 15.31 -5.54 13.06
N ARG A 264 15.44 -4.36 13.67
CA ARG A 264 15.43 -4.22 15.12
C ARG A 264 14.08 -4.66 15.70
N ASP A 265 12.98 -4.13 15.15
CA ASP A 265 11.64 -4.41 15.67
C ASP A 265 11.30 -5.91 15.57
N ARG A 266 11.57 -6.53 14.43
CA ARG A 266 11.38 -7.97 14.24
C ARG A 266 12.25 -8.78 15.18
N GLY A 267 13.52 -8.41 15.32
CA GLY A 267 14.45 -9.06 16.25
C GLY A 267 13.96 -9.01 17.70
N LEU A 268 13.33 -7.89 18.12
CA LEU A 268 12.72 -7.78 19.46
C LEU A 268 11.53 -8.73 19.62
N ILE A 269 10.68 -8.85 18.60
CA ILE A 269 9.54 -9.79 18.62
C ILE A 269 10.05 -11.24 18.69
N GLN A 270 11.01 -11.60 17.82
CA GLN A 270 11.64 -12.92 17.79
C GLN A 270 12.30 -13.27 19.14
N PHE A 271 12.99 -12.30 19.75
CA PHE A 271 13.61 -12.47 21.07
C PHE A 271 12.57 -12.77 22.14
N GLN A 272 11.45 -12.05 22.15
CA GLN A 272 10.35 -12.30 23.09
C GLN A 272 9.70 -13.68 22.88
N MET A 273 9.64 -14.14 21.63
CA MET A 273 9.13 -15.47 21.27
C MET A 273 10.14 -16.61 21.47
N ARG A 274 11.35 -16.34 21.95
CA ARG A 274 12.45 -17.31 22.12
C ARG A 274 12.94 -17.93 20.81
N HIS A 275 12.73 -17.24 19.70
CA HIS A 275 13.33 -17.56 18.39
C HIS A 275 14.73 -16.95 18.35
N ASP A 276 15.63 -17.51 19.18
CA ASP A 276 16.91 -16.91 19.54
C ASP A 276 17.86 -16.78 18.33
N THR A 277 17.83 -17.74 17.39
CA THR A 277 18.65 -17.72 16.17
C THR A 277 18.21 -16.61 15.20
N GLU A 278 16.91 -16.46 14.99
CA GLU A 278 16.31 -15.44 14.12
C GLU A 278 16.53 -14.04 14.70
N ALA A 279 16.31 -13.89 16.02
CA ALA A 279 16.57 -12.64 16.73
C ALA A 279 18.05 -12.21 16.60
N LEU A 280 18.98 -13.16 16.76
CA LEU A 280 20.41 -12.89 16.63
C LEU A 280 20.76 -12.42 15.21
N LYS A 281 20.18 -13.06 14.18
CA LYS A 281 20.38 -12.69 12.78
C LYS A 281 19.91 -11.27 12.51
N ASP A 282 18.72 -10.91 12.99
CA ASP A 282 18.13 -9.59 12.79
C ASP A 282 18.91 -8.49 13.53
N PHE A 283 19.27 -8.69 14.80
CA PHE A 283 20.09 -7.73 15.54
C PHE A 283 21.48 -7.55 14.94
N SER A 284 22.09 -8.62 14.44
CA SER A 284 23.39 -8.55 13.79
C SER A 284 23.33 -7.74 12.50
N ARG A 285 22.28 -7.94 11.68
CA ARG A 285 22.06 -7.17 10.46
C ARG A 285 21.76 -5.70 10.74
N TYR A 286 20.94 -5.41 11.76
CA TYR A 286 20.66 -4.05 12.20
C TYR A 286 21.93 -3.31 12.59
N LEU A 287 22.75 -3.89 13.47
CA LEU A 287 23.98 -3.27 13.95
C LEU A 287 25.09 -3.18 12.88
N ALA A 288 25.05 -4.03 11.85
CA ALA A 288 25.97 -3.92 10.73
C ALA A 288 25.69 -2.69 9.84
N VAL A 289 24.41 -2.32 9.67
CA VAL A 289 24.02 -1.16 8.85
C VAL A 289 23.91 0.12 9.67
N ARG A 290 23.54 0.01 10.95
CA ARG A 290 23.49 1.11 11.91
C ARG A 290 24.34 0.75 13.13
N PRO A 291 25.64 1.07 13.13
CA PRO A 291 26.55 0.68 14.21
C PRO A 291 26.32 1.45 15.52
N GLU A 292 25.94 2.73 15.44
CA GLU A 292 25.74 3.62 16.61
C GLU A 292 24.39 4.38 16.61
N PRO A 293 23.22 3.73 16.44
CA PRO A 293 21.93 4.36 16.70
C PRO A 293 21.72 4.60 18.21
N GLU A 294 20.79 5.50 18.57
CA GLU A 294 20.49 5.85 19.98
C GLU A 294 20.11 4.64 20.84
N ASP A 295 19.50 3.61 20.24
CA ASP A 295 19.11 2.36 20.87
C ASP A 295 20.16 1.24 20.77
N SER A 296 21.33 1.53 20.18
CA SER A 296 22.39 0.54 19.91
C SER A 296 22.85 -0.20 21.16
N ALA A 297 22.94 0.49 22.30
CA ALA A 297 23.36 -0.12 23.57
C ALA A 297 22.45 -1.27 23.97
N ARG A 298 21.13 -1.08 23.87
CA ARG A 298 20.13 -2.12 24.18
C ARG A 298 20.22 -3.28 23.18
N VAL A 299 20.31 -2.99 21.89
CA VAL A 299 20.39 -4.05 20.86
C VAL A 299 21.70 -4.84 20.98
N LYS A 300 22.84 -4.17 21.25
CA LYS A 300 24.14 -4.81 21.51
C LYS A 300 24.07 -5.73 22.73
N GLN A 301 23.41 -5.30 23.81
CA GLN A 301 23.21 -6.11 25.02
C GLN A 301 22.39 -7.37 24.72
N LEU A 302 21.22 -7.23 24.06
CA LEU A 302 20.36 -8.37 23.72
C LEU A 302 21.07 -9.36 22.79
N ARG A 303 21.79 -8.85 21.79
CA ARG A 303 22.62 -9.67 20.91
C ARG A 303 23.68 -10.47 21.68
N GLY A 304 24.36 -9.82 22.64
CA GLY A 304 25.35 -10.49 23.50
C GLY A 304 24.72 -11.63 24.33
N GLN A 305 23.55 -11.40 24.91
CA GLN A 305 22.80 -12.44 25.64
C GLN A 305 22.43 -13.64 24.77
N LEU A 306 22.09 -13.41 23.50
CA LEU A 306 21.77 -14.49 22.55
C LEU A 306 23.01 -15.29 22.17
N ILE A 307 24.15 -14.62 21.93
CA ILE A 307 25.43 -15.30 21.65
C ILE A 307 25.81 -16.21 22.82
N SER A 308 25.72 -15.73 24.06
CA SER A 308 26.01 -16.54 25.24
C SER A 308 25.04 -17.71 25.45
N ARG A 309 23.81 -17.65 24.92
CA ARG A 309 22.80 -18.71 25.03
C ARG A 309 22.94 -19.79 23.95
N LEU A 310 23.46 -19.42 22.79
CA LEU A 310 23.61 -20.30 21.63
C LEU A 310 24.98 -20.98 21.55
N ASN A 311 25.96 -20.49 22.31
CA ASN A 311 27.25 -21.14 22.55
C ASN A 311 27.13 -22.12 23.73
#